data_AF-A0A356TBL5-F1
#
_entry.id   AF-A0A356TBL5-F1
#
_cell.length_a   1.000
_cell.length_b   1.000
_cell.length_c   1.000
_cell.angle_alpha   90.00
_cell.angle_beta   90.00
_cell.angle_gamma   90.00
#
_symmetry.space_group_name_H-M   'P 1'
#
loop_
_entity.id
_entity.type
_entity.pdbx_description
1 polymer ?
#
loop_
_entity_poly.entity_id
_entity_poly.type
_entity_poly.pdbx_seq_one_letter_code
_entity_poly.pdbx_strand_id
1 'polypeptide(L)'
;GRPLRVELVGRTELLRLGDVRASVTPLVRRTPGERGQVNELRHALRAFFDHAALSASGAPPTRHVAAQLYGDRDGAGPVQIGFRPLAAEDAAAWLKSLVRELLGRPHAYLLPVEAVLRLADRLDDVRGEQLVDSVVFVSERWNGGQSRYGPVRDALAHAPPPPGEAEDFLERRFALPLRSREGAR
;
A
#
# COMPACT_ATOMS: atom_id res chain seq x y z
N GLY A 1 26.44 -10.20 17.15
CA GLY A 1 24.99 -10.04 17.32
C GLY A 1 24.31 -11.39 17.19
N ARG A 2 23.25 -11.65 17.96
CA ARG A 2 22.50 -12.91 17.89
C ARG A 2 21.59 -12.88 16.65
N PRO A 3 21.52 -13.94 15.82
CA PRO A 3 20.62 -13.96 14.66
C PRO A 3 19.16 -13.99 15.11
N LEU A 4 18.32 -13.13 14.50
CA LEU A 4 16.87 -13.11 14.67
C LEU A 4 16.24 -13.92 13.53
N ARG A 5 15.37 -14.88 13.87
CA ARG A 5 14.52 -15.55 12.88
C ARG A 5 13.39 -14.60 12.52
N VAL A 6 13.34 -14.17 11.26
CA VAL A 6 12.28 -13.35 10.69
C VAL A 6 11.51 -14.21 9.70
N GLU A 7 10.19 -14.28 9.85
CA GLU A 7 9.31 -15.01 8.93
C GLU A 7 8.34 -14.01 8.30
N LEU A 8 8.44 -13.84 6.97
CA LEU A 8 7.52 -13.01 6.19
C LEU A 8 6.36 -13.88 5.74
N VAL A 9 5.17 -13.63 6.28
CA VAL A 9 3.93 -14.32 5.90
C VAL A 9 3.08 -13.39 5.06
N GLY A 10 2.63 -13.86 3.90
CA GLY A 10 1.79 -13.10 2.97
C GLY A 10 1.07 -14.00 1.98
N ARG A 11 0.06 -13.45 1.29
CA ARG A 11 -0.59 -14.10 0.15
C ARG A 11 -0.13 -13.42 -1.13
N THR A 12 0.42 -14.19 -2.06
CA THR A 12 0.65 -13.75 -3.44
C THR A 12 -0.64 -13.95 -4.23
N GLU A 13 -1.03 -12.97 -5.03
CA GLU A 13 -2.25 -13.02 -5.83
C GLU A 13 -2.03 -13.82 -7.12
N LEU A 14 -3.11 -14.19 -7.82
CA LEU A 14 -2.98 -14.89 -9.11
C LEU A 14 -2.30 -13.96 -10.13
N LEU A 15 -1.13 -14.38 -10.62
CA LEU A 15 -0.37 -13.65 -11.63
C LEU A 15 -0.75 -14.13 -13.04
N ARG A 16 -1.18 -13.19 -13.89
CA ARG A 16 -1.29 -13.48 -15.33
C ARG A 16 0.11 -13.47 -15.96
N LEU A 17 0.45 -14.54 -16.67
CA LEU A 17 1.70 -14.64 -17.41
C LEU A 17 1.54 -14.08 -18.85
N GLY A 18 2.42 -13.15 -19.26
CA GLY A 18 2.42 -12.41 -20.52
C GLY A 18 3.22 -11.10 -20.35
N ASP A 19 3.28 -10.26 -21.39
CA ASP A 19 4.00 -8.97 -21.34
C ASP A 19 3.40 -8.01 -20.31
N VAL A 20 2.07 -8.00 -20.21
CA VAL A 20 1.34 -7.35 -19.11
C VAL A 20 1.19 -8.35 -17.97
N ARG A 21 1.85 -8.06 -16.85
CA ARG A 21 1.63 -8.79 -15.60
C ARG A 21 0.44 -8.17 -14.88
N ALA A 22 -0.33 -9.00 -14.21
CA ALA A 22 -1.42 -8.52 -13.36
C ALA A 22 -1.49 -9.35 -12.09
N SER A 23 -1.70 -8.67 -10.97
CA SER A 23 -2.09 -9.30 -9.72
C SER A 23 -3.61 -9.18 -9.60
N VAL A 24 -4.29 -10.33 -9.56
CA VAL A 24 -5.76 -10.38 -9.54
C VAL A 24 -6.26 -10.61 -8.12
N THR A 25 -7.06 -9.68 -7.60
CA THR A 25 -7.67 -9.78 -6.28
C THR A 25 -9.19 -9.92 -6.39
N PRO A 26 -9.76 -11.09 -6.03
CA PRO A 26 -11.21 -11.26 -5.93
C PRO A 26 -11.75 -10.62 -4.66
N LEU A 27 -12.81 -9.84 -4.79
CA LEU A 27 -13.47 -9.08 -3.73
C LEU A 27 -14.98 -9.31 -3.79
N VAL A 28 -15.62 -9.38 -2.62
CA VAL A 28 -17.05 -9.70 -2.55
C VAL A 28 -17.92 -8.51 -2.93
N ARG A 29 -17.61 -7.32 -2.39
CA ARG A 29 -18.41 -6.10 -2.60
C ARG A 29 -17.55 -4.86 -2.74
N ARG A 30 -18.02 -3.92 -3.55
CA ARG A 30 -17.40 -2.59 -3.67
C ARG A 30 -17.98 -1.63 -2.64
N THR A 31 -17.12 -0.99 -1.86
CA THR A 31 -17.54 0.11 -0.97
C THR A 31 -17.70 1.38 -1.80
N PRO A 32 -18.78 2.17 -1.67
CA PRO A 32 -18.92 3.44 -2.37
C PRO A 32 -18.15 4.59 -1.68
N GLY A 33 -18.00 5.72 -2.37
CA GLY A 33 -17.43 6.96 -1.84
C GLY A 33 -15.91 6.93 -1.59
N GLU A 34 -15.42 7.90 -0.80
CA GLU A 34 -14.00 8.05 -0.45
C GLU A 34 -13.40 6.76 0.13
N ARG A 35 -14.14 6.10 1.04
CA ARG A 35 -13.71 4.84 1.65
C ARG A 35 -13.55 3.71 0.61
N GLY A 36 -14.37 3.73 -0.43
CA GLY A 36 -14.24 2.86 -1.60
C GLY A 36 -12.95 3.07 -2.35
N GLN A 37 -12.68 4.31 -2.72
CA GLN A 37 -11.45 4.71 -3.43
C GLN A 37 -10.20 4.34 -2.64
N VAL A 38 -10.20 4.58 -1.33
CA VAL A 38 -9.09 4.19 -0.45
C VAL A 38 -8.91 2.68 -0.37
N ASN A 39 -10.01 1.91 -0.33
CA ASN A 39 -9.93 0.45 -0.37
C ASN A 39 -9.34 -0.04 -1.70
N GLU A 40 -9.74 0.54 -2.83
CA GLU A 40 -9.17 0.22 -4.13
C GLU A 40 -7.65 0.46 -4.14
N LEU A 41 -7.19 1.59 -3.63
CA LEU A 41 -5.75 1.86 -3.51
C LEU A 41 -5.06 0.88 -2.56
N ARG A 42 -5.69 0.52 -1.43
CA ARG A 42 -5.14 -0.44 -0.47
C ARG A 42 -4.97 -1.83 -1.09
N HIS A 43 -5.92 -2.27 -1.91
CA HIS A 43 -5.79 -3.51 -2.66
C HIS A 43 -4.68 -3.41 -3.73
N ALA A 44 -4.54 -2.26 -4.38
CA ALA A 44 -3.48 -2.02 -5.35
C ALA A 44 -2.07 -2.07 -4.74
N LEU A 45 -1.89 -1.72 -3.45
CA LEU A 45 -0.58 -1.85 -2.78
C LEU A 45 -0.04 -3.28 -2.77
N ARG A 46 -0.91 -4.30 -2.73
CA ARG A 46 -0.49 -5.71 -2.82
C ARG A 46 0.08 -6.03 -4.20
N ALA A 47 -0.63 -5.61 -5.24
CA ALA A 47 -0.19 -5.75 -6.62
C ALA A 47 1.12 -4.98 -6.88
N PHE A 48 1.29 -3.81 -6.25
CA PHE A 48 2.54 -3.06 -6.34
C PHE A 48 3.71 -3.84 -5.71
N PHE A 49 3.48 -4.55 -4.61
CA PHE A 49 4.53 -5.37 -4.00
C PHE A 49 4.99 -6.49 -4.95
N ASP A 50 4.05 -7.16 -5.64
CA ASP A 50 4.38 -8.14 -6.68
C ASP A 50 5.17 -7.48 -7.83
N HIS A 51 4.75 -6.29 -8.29
CA HIS A 51 5.45 -5.51 -9.32
C HIS A 51 6.90 -5.18 -8.92
N ALA A 52 7.09 -4.70 -7.70
CA ALA A 52 8.41 -4.37 -7.17
C ALA A 52 9.29 -5.63 -7.05
N ALA A 53 8.73 -6.76 -6.58
CA ALA A 53 9.45 -8.02 -6.47
C ALA A 53 9.88 -8.58 -7.84
N LEU A 54 8.98 -8.53 -8.84
CA LEU A 54 9.28 -8.93 -10.22
C LEU A 54 10.32 -8.01 -10.87
N SER A 55 10.23 -6.71 -10.62
CA SER A 55 11.21 -5.74 -11.15
C SER A 55 12.59 -5.96 -10.52
N ALA A 56 12.65 -6.15 -9.20
CA ALA A 56 13.91 -6.40 -8.49
C ALA A 56 14.56 -7.75 -8.83
N SER A 57 13.80 -8.74 -9.32
CA SER A 57 14.34 -10.06 -9.71
C SER A 57 14.96 -10.07 -11.11
N GLY A 58 15.02 -8.93 -11.80
CA GLY A 58 15.56 -8.82 -13.15
C GLY A 58 14.59 -9.24 -14.26
N ALA A 59 13.30 -9.42 -13.92
CA ALA A 59 12.24 -9.70 -14.87
C ALA A 59 11.16 -8.60 -14.84
N PRO A 60 11.54 -7.31 -15.04
CA PRO A 60 10.60 -6.21 -14.94
C PRO A 60 9.50 -6.36 -16.01
N PRO A 61 8.23 -6.30 -15.63
CA PRO A 61 7.16 -6.30 -16.61
C PRO A 61 7.16 -4.97 -17.38
N THR A 62 6.79 -5.02 -18.66
CA THR A 62 6.56 -3.80 -19.46
C THR A 62 5.37 -3.01 -18.94
N ARG A 63 4.48 -3.68 -18.20
CA ARG A 63 3.39 -3.08 -17.42
C ARG A 63 2.90 -4.05 -16.35
N HIS A 64 2.60 -3.54 -15.15
CA HIS A 64 1.91 -4.30 -14.10
C HIS A 64 0.57 -3.67 -13.75
N VAL A 65 -0.46 -4.49 -13.55
CA VAL A 65 -1.82 -4.02 -13.25
C VAL A 65 -2.37 -4.70 -11.99
N ALA A 66 -2.90 -3.90 -11.07
CA ALA A 66 -3.80 -4.39 -10.02
C ALA A 66 -5.19 -4.59 -10.61
N ALA A 67 -5.66 -5.83 -10.75
CA ALA A 67 -7.00 -6.12 -11.27
C ALA A 67 -7.92 -6.58 -10.13
N GLN A 68 -8.93 -5.78 -9.82
CA GLN A 68 -9.86 -6.03 -8.72
C GLN A 68 -11.21 -6.50 -9.28
N LEU A 69 -11.57 -7.74 -8.96
CA LEU A 69 -12.80 -8.37 -9.42
C LEU A 69 -13.84 -8.31 -8.31
N TYR A 70 -14.95 -7.62 -8.55
CA TYR A 70 -16.01 -7.43 -7.56
C TYR A 70 -17.22 -8.32 -7.87
N GLY A 71 -17.58 -9.18 -6.93
CA GLY A 71 -18.68 -10.15 -7.08
C GLY A 71 -20.08 -9.53 -7.06
N ASP A 72 -20.22 -8.25 -6.71
CA ASP A 72 -21.48 -7.49 -6.73
C ASP A 72 -21.65 -6.64 -7.99
N ARG A 73 -20.79 -6.83 -8.99
CA ARG A 73 -20.82 -6.07 -10.25
C ARG A 73 -20.91 -7.00 -11.46
N ASP A 74 -22.05 -7.65 -11.60
CA ASP A 74 -22.33 -8.51 -12.77
C ASP A 74 -22.13 -7.76 -14.08
N GLY A 75 -21.37 -8.36 -15.00
CA GLY A 75 -21.07 -7.80 -16.32
C GLY A 75 -20.12 -6.60 -16.33
N ALA A 76 -19.69 -6.09 -15.16
CA ALA A 76 -18.69 -5.03 -15.11
C ALA A 76 -17.28 -5.63 -15.21
N GLY A 77 -16.41 -4.99 -15.99
CA GLY A 77 -14.98 -5.31 -16.00
C GLY A 77 -14.31 -5.06 -14.64
N PRO A 78 -13.09 -5.60 -14.44
CA PRO A 78 -12.30 -5.34 -13.24
C PRO A 78 -12.03 -3.84 -13.07
N VAL A 79 -11.98 -3.37 -11.81
CA VAL A 79 -11.30 -2.10 -11.53
C VAL A 79 -9.81 -2.32 -11.70
N GLN A 80 -9.17 -1.50 -12.54
CA GLN A 80 -7.75 -1.63 -12.88
C GLN A 80 -6.96 -0.41 -12.44
N ILE A 81 -5.85 -0.65 -11.74
CA ILE A 81 -4.85 0.38 -11.43
C ILE A 81 -3.52 -0.09 -12.03
N GLY A 82 -3.02 0.67 -13.01
CA GLY A 82 -1.74 0.37 -13.66
C GLY A 82 -0.57 0.94 -12.87
N PHE A 83 0.60 0.33 -13.04
CA PHE A 83 1.86 0.86 -12.53
C PHE A 83 2.86 1.01 -13.69
N ARG A 84 3.55 2.14 -13.71
CA ARG A 84 4.68 2.37 -14.60
C ARG A 84 5.78 1.33 -14.33
N PRO A 85 6.56 0.93 -15.35
CA PRO A 85 7.73 0.09 -15.17
C PRO A 85 8.68 0.67 -14.11
N LEU A 86 9.27 -0.20 -13.30
CA LEU A 86 10.28 0.15 -12.30
C LEU A 86 11.65 -0.36 -12.77
N ALA A 87 12.68 0.46 -12.56
CA ALA A 87 14.05 -0.03 -12.65
C ALA A 87 14.30 -1.08 -11.56
N ALA A 88 15.09 -2.10 -11.88
CA ALA A 88 15.38 -3.19 -10.94
C ALA A 88 16.07 -2.66 -9.67
N GLU A 89 16.94 -1.67 -9.83
CA GLU A 89 17.71 -1.03 -8.76
C GLU A 89 16.79 -0.26 -7.81
N ASP A 90 15.85 0.52 -8.35
CA ASP A 90 14.88 1.31 -7.58
C ASP A 90 13.94 0.41 -6.79
N ALA A 91 13.42 -0.65 -7.43
CA ALA A 91 12.57 -1.63 -6.79
C ALA A 91 13.31 -2.37 -5.66
N ALA A 92 14.55 -2.80 -5.91
CA ALA A 92 15.39 -3.44 -4.90
C ALA A 92 15.73 -2.48 -3.74
N ALA A 93 16.03 -1.22 -4.03
CA ALA A 93 16.33 -0.20 -3.03
C ALA A 93 15.12 0.06 -2.12
N TRP A 94 13.93 0.16 -2.70
CA TRP A 94 12.68 0.34 -1.96
C TRP A 94 12.34 -0.89 -1.09
N LEU A 95 12.43 -2.11 -1.63
CA LEU A 95 12.21 -3.32 -0.82
C LEU A 95 13.22 -3.43 0.34
N LYS A 96 14.49 -3.11 0.08
CA LYS A 96 15.53 -3.06 1.13
C LYS A 96 15.25 -2.01 2.20
N SER A 97 14.74 -0.84 1.80
CA SER A 97 14.41 0.23 2.76
C SER A 97 13.28 -0.20 3.69
N LEU A 98 12.24 -0.86 3.16
CA LEU A 98 11.15 -1.43 3.95
C LEU A 98 11.63 -2.49 4.95
N VAL A 99 12.46 -3.43 4.51
CA VAL A 99 12.99 -4.49 5.39
C VAL A 99 13.89 -3.89 6.46
N ARG A 100 14.78 -2.95 6.10
CA ARG A 100 15.63 -2.27 7.07
C ARG A 100 14.80 -1.52 8.11
N GLU A 101 13.74 -0.87 7.67
CA GLU A 101 12.84 -0.16 8.57
C GLU A 101 12.14 -1.12 9.52
N LEU A 102 11.54 -2.20 9.00
CA LEU A 102 10.81 -3.20 9.77
C LEU A 102 11.67 -3.85 10.87
N LEU A 103 12.95 -4.04 10.59
CA LEU A 103 13.91 -4.67 11.52
C LEU A 103 14.67 -3.67 12.38
N GLY A 104 14.70 -2.39 11.98
CA GLY A 104 15.62 -1.40 12.52
C GLY A 104 15.05 -0.53 13.64
N ARG A 105 13.72 -0.55 13.88
CA ARG A 105 13.09 0.32 14.87
C ARG A 105 11.83 -0.26 15.50
N PRO A 106 11.45 0.20 16.72
CA PRO A 106 10.12 -0.02 17.26
C PRO A 106 9.05 0.67 16.40
N HIS A 107 7.90 0.01 16.22
CA HIS A 107 6.75 0.53 15.45
C HIS A 107 5.57 0.89 16.35
N ALA A 108 5.83 1.54 17.48
CA ALA A 108 4.84 1.87 18.51
C ALA A 108 4.07 3.17 18.22
N TYR A 109 3.52 3.29 17.02
CA TYR A 109 2.73 4.45 16.57
C TYR A 109 1.48 3.98 15.81
N LEU A 110 0.46 4.83 15.76
CA LEU A 110 -0.74 4.63 14.95
C LEU A 110 -0.58 5.33 13.60
N LEU A 111 -0.35 4.57 12.54
CA LEU A 111 -0.41 5.07 11.16
C LEU A 111 -1.21 4.10 10.28
N PRO A 112 -2.55 4.18 10.28
CA PRO A 112 -3.39 3.39 9.39
C PRO A 112 -3.03 3.71 7.94
N VAL A 113 -2.91 2.69 7.10
CA VAL A 113 -2.60 2.87 5.68
C VAL A 113 -3.65 3.75 4.99
N GLU A 114 -4.90 3.65 5.43
CA GLU A 114 -6.00 4.47 4.95
C GLU A 114 -5.75 5.97 5.14
N ALA A 115 -5.08 6.37 6.22
CA ALA A 115 -4.79 7.79 6.47
C ALA A 115 -3.89 8.38 5.37
N VAL A 116 -2.92 7.59 4.90
CA VAL A 116 -2.06 7.96 3.77
C VAL A 116 -2.84 7.94 2.47
N LEU A 117 -3.60 6.87 2.21
CA LEU A 117 -4.27 6.67 0.93
C LEU A 117 -5.40 7.68 0.65
N ARG A 118 -6.03 8.24 1.69
CA ARG A 118 -6.97 9.36 1.56
C ARG A 118 -6.35 10.60 0.93
N LEU A 119 -5.04 10.76 1.07
CA LEU A 119 -4.28 11.91 0.57
C LEU A 119 -3.52 11.59 -0.72
N ALA A 120 -3.69 10.40 -1.30
CA ALA A 120 -2.85 9.88 -2.37
C ALA A 120 -2.84 10.73 -3.65
N ASP A 121 -3.93 11.43 -3.96
CA ASP A 121 -4.06 12.22 -5.19
C ASP A 121 -3.44 13.62 -5.08
N ARG A 122 -3.05 14.03 -3.88
CA ARG A 122 -2.33 15.29 -3.61
C ARG A 122 -1.03 15.04 -2.86
N LEU A 123 -0.46 13.84 -3.04
CA LEU A 123 0.66 13.32 -2.25
C LEU A 123 1.82 14.32 -2.14
N ASP A 124 2.15 14.99 -3.24
CA ASP A 124 3.30 15.90 -3.32
C ASP A 124 3.07 17.22 -2.55
N ASP A 125 1.82 17.53 -2.19
CA ASP A 125 1.44 18.68 -1.36
C ASP A 125 1.23 18.31 0.12
N VAL A 126 1.36 17.02 0.48
CA VAL A 126 1.10 16.54 1.84
C VAL A 126 2.28 16.83 2.75
N ARG A 127 1.99 17.52 3.85
CA ARG A 127 2.86 17.74 4.99
C ARG A 127 2.46 16.87 6.17
N GLY A 128 3.35 16.77 7.14
CA GLY A 128 3.22 15.89 8.30
C GLY A 128 1.98 16.16 9.11
N GLU A 129 1.62 17.43 9.28
CA GLU A 129 0.42 17.86 10.02
C GLU A 129 -0.84 17.29 9.36
N GLN A 130 -0.94 17.40 8.04
CA GLN A 130 -2.10 16.90 7.29
C GLN A 130 -2.19 15.37 7.34
N LEU A 131 -1.05 14.68 7.41
CA LEU A 131 -1.03 13.24 7.60
C LEU A 131 -1.49 12.85 9.02
N VAL A 132 -1.03 13.57 10.05
CA VAL A 132 -1.49 13.37 11.43
C VAL A 132 -3.00 13.63 11.56
N ASP A 133 -3.52 14.70 10.97
CA ASP A 133 -4.95 14.98 10.92
C ASP A 133 -5.73 13.86 10.22
N SER A 134 -5.18 13.30 9.15
CA SER A 134 -5.78 12.16 8.46
C SER A 134 -5.78 10.89 9.33
N VAL A 135 -4.74 10.67 10.15
CA VAL A 135 -4.72 9.58 11.13
C VAL A 135 -5.83 9.73 12.16
N VAL A 136 -5.99 10.93 12.72
CA VAL A 136 -7.08 11.23 13.68
C VAL A 136 -8.43 10.97 13.03
N PHE A 137 -8.66 11.48 11.81
CA PHE A 137 -9.89 11.24 11.08
C PHE A 137 -10.16 9.75 10.88
N VAL A 138 -9.18 8.95 10.45
CA VAL A 138 -9.38 7.51 10.22
C VAL A 138 -9.66 6.78 11.53
N SER A 139 -8.97 7.17 12.60
CA SER A 139 -9.19 6.63 13.95
C SER A 139 -10.64 6.84 14.38
N GLU A 140 -11.14 8.07 14.29
CA GLU A 140 -12.47 8.44 14.80
C GLU A 140 -13.61 8.11 13.84
N ARG A 141 -13.49 8.48 12.56
CA ARG A 141 -14.58 8.39 11.58
C ARG A 141 -14.64 7.04 10.91
N TRP A 142 -13.49 6.38 10.74
CA TRP A 142 -13.41 5.06 10.11
C TRP A 142 -13.12 3.95 11.12
N ASN A 143 -13.26 4.26 12.42
CA ASN A 143 -13.17 3.31 13.52
C ASN A 143 -11.82 2.54 13.51
N GLY A 144 -10.74 3.28 13.24
CA GLY A 144 -9.39 2.75 13.20
C GLY A 144 -8.97 2.03 11.91
N GLY A 145 -9.85 1.96 10.90
CA GLY A 145 -9.54 1.30 9.62
C GLY A 145 -9.10 -0.17 9.79
N GLN A 146 -8.17 -0.61 8.97
CA GLN A 146 -7.58 -1.96 9.05
C GLN A 146 -6.65 -2.14 10.26
N SER A 147 -6.15 -1.06 10.87
CA SER A 147 -5.28 -1.17 12.05
C SER A 147 -5.98 -1.84 13.24
N ARG A 148 -7.31 -1.80 13.30
CA ARG A 148 -8.12 -2.51 14.30
C ARG A 148 -7.99 -4.04 14.23
N TYR A 149 -7.72 -4.59 13.05
CA TYR A 149 -7.67 -6.04 12.81
C TYR A 149 -6.25 -6.54 12.52
N GLY A 150 -5.26 -5.67 12.68
CA GLY A 150 -3.86 -5.96 12.39
C GLY A 150 -3.17 -6.79 13.49
N PRO A 151 -1.88 -7.11 13.28
CA PRO A 151 -1.09 -7.91 14.21
C PRO A 151 -0.65 -7.13 15.47
N VAL A 152 -0.79 -5.80 15.46
CA VAL A 152 -0.46 -4.96 16.61
C VAL A 152 -1.65 -4.94 17.56
N ARG A 153 -1.46 -5.52 18.74
CA ARG A 153 -2.44 -5.47 19.82
C ARG A 153 -2.74 -4.02 20.20
N ASP A 154 -4.01 -3.71 20.42
CA ASP A 154 -4.47 -2.40 20.89
C ASP A 154 -3.92 -1.23 20.04
N ALA A 155 -3.78 -1.43 18.72
CA ALA A 155 -3.15 -0.48 17.80
C ALA A 155 -3.69 0.95 17.92
N LEU A 156 -4.98 1.11 18.22
CA LEU A 156 -5.64 2.42 18.34
C LEU A 156 -5.27 3.19 19.62
N ALA A 157 -4.63 2.54 20.59
CA ALA A 157 -4.12 3.20 21.79
C ALA A 157 -2.78 3.92 21.57
N HIS A 158 -2.11 3.66 20.44
CA HIS A 158 -0.88 4.35 20.09
C HIS A 158 -1.17 5.76 19.55
N ALA A 159 -0.28 6.70 19.85
CA ALA A 159 -0.34 8.03 19.27
C ALA A 159 0.03 8.00 17.78
N PRO A 160 -0.49 8.94 16.96
CA PRO A 160 0.07 9.20 15.63
C PRO A 160 1.58 9.50 15.71
N PRO A 161 2.37 9.19 14.67
CA PRO A 161 3.76 9.63 14.62
C PRO A 161 3.85 11.17 14.61
N PRO A 162 4.91 11.78 15.15
CA PRO A 162 5.16 13.21 15.01
C PRO A 162 5.14 13.64 13.53
N PRO A 163 4.73 14.88 13.19
CA PRO A 163 4.61 15.33 11.80
C PRO A 163 5.84 15.05 10.92
N GLY A 164 7.04 15.38 11.42
CA GLY A 164 8.28 15.11 10.69
C GLY A 164 8.52 13.63 10.41
N GLU A 165 8.23 12.75 11.38
CA GLU A 165 8.30 11.29 11.17
C GLU A 165 7.21 10.79 10.23
N ALA A 166 6.03 11.40 10.24
CA ALA A 166 4.92 11.05 9.37
C ALA A 166 5.26 11.31 7.90
N GLU A 167 5.85 12.48 7.57
CA GLU A 167 6.37 12.80 6.21
C GLU A 167 7.42 11.78 5.78
N ASP A 168 8.31 11.46 6.69
CA ASP A 168 9.35 10.47 6.54
C ASP A 168 8.82 9.07 6.20
N PHE A 169 7.70 8.67 6.81
CA PHE A 169 7.04 7.39 6.56
C PHE A 169 6.29 7.41 5.23
N LEU A 170 5.67 8.54 4.90
CA LEU A 170 5.02 8.77 3.62
C LEU A 170 6.00 8.58 2.47
N GLU A 171 7.13 9.29 2.51
CA GLU A 171 8.13 9.27 1.45
C GLU A 171 8.74 7.87 1.31
N ARG A 172 9.21 7.27 2.41
CA ARG A 172 9.90 5.98 2.34
C ARG A 172 8.99 4.82 1.95
N ARG A 173 7.76 4.76 2.47
CA ARG A 173 6.89 3.59 2.32
C ARG A 173 5.93 3.73 1.16
N PHE A 174 5.43 4.93 0.91
CA PHE A 174 4.26 5.14 0.06
C PHE A 174 4.54 5.98 -1.18
N ALA A 175 5.63 6.75 -1.26
CA ALA A 175 5.90 7.56 -2.43
C ALA A 175 6.06 6.73 -3.71
N LEU A 176 6.92 5.72 -3.70
CA LEU A 176 7.13 4.88 -4.88
C LEU A 176 5.83 4.18 -5.37
N PRO A 177 5.06 3.46 -4.53
CA PRO A 177 3.81 2.85 -4.97
C PRO A 177 2.80 3.88 -5.48
N LEU A 178 2.66 5.03 -4.83
CA LEU A 178 1.63 6.00 -5.18
C LEU A 178 1.99 6.84 -6.40
N ARG A 179 3.27 7.24 -6.55
CA ARG A 179 3.76 8.00 -7.72
C ARG A 179 3.92 7.13 -8.96
N SER A 180 4.10 5.82 -8.82
CA SER A 180 4.18 4.90 -9.97
C SER A 180 2.81 4.60 -10.60
N ARG A 181 1.71 4.93 -9.94
CA ARG A 181 0.35 4.70 -10.45
C ARG A 181 0.17 5.41 -11.80
N GLU A 182 -0.39 4.68 -12.75
CA GLU A 182 -0.99 5.26 -13.94
C GLU A 182 -2.43 5.62 -13.57
N GLY A 183 -2.90 6.82 -13.93
CA GLY A 183 -4.30 7.19 -13.74
C GLY A 183 -5.23 6.13 -14.32
N ALA A 184 -6.36 5.87 -13.64
CA ALA A 184 -7.34 4.89 -14.11
C ALA A 184 -7.78 5.25 -15.54
N ARG A 185 -7.57 4.33 -16.48
CA ARG A 185 -8.17 4.41 -17.82
C ARG A 185 -9.53 3.73 -17.79
#